data_AF-A0A529MIU5-F1
#
_entry.id   AF-A0A529MIU5-F1
#
_cell.length_a   1.000
_cell.length_b   1.000
_cell.length_c   1.000
_cell.angle_alpha   90.00
_cell.angle_beta   90.00
_cell.angle_gamma   90.00
#
_symmetry.space_group_name_H-M   'P 1'
#
loop_
_entity.id
_entity.type
_entity.pdbx_description
1 polymer ?
#
loop_
_entity_poly.entity_id
_entity_poly.type
_entity_poly.pdbx_seq_one_letter_code
_entity_poly.pdbx_strand_id
1 'polypeptide(L)'
;EFGLSRPPVRELMRQMAGEGYVDLEANRAARVSIMSYQTLRDFLIVAPMIYVGTTKLAAVNRTAGDLDVLKATQQRFRRSIADGDVESRVIFNHQFHLNIGRMAHNPYLLPSLKK
;
A
#
# COMPACT_ATOMS: atom_id res chain seq x y z
N GLU A 1 -23.06 5.52 10.94
CA GLU A 1 -21.71 5.51 10.33
C GLU A 1 -20.65 5.36 11.41
N PHE A 2 -19.88 4.26 11.37
CA PHE A 2 -18.76 3.85 12.23
C PHE A 2 -18.86 3.91 13.78
N GLY A 3 -19.89 4.53 14.37
CA GLY A 3 -20.08 4.57 15.84
C GLY A 3 -19.04 5.41 16.59
N LEU A 4 -18.27 6.25 15.89
CA LEU A 4 -17.17 7.04 16.46
C LEU A 4 -17.60 8.47 16.80
N SER A 5 -17.01 9.03 17.86
CA SER A 5 -17.22 10.43 18.24
C SER A 5 -16.43 11.40 17.33
N ARG A 6 -16.75 12.70 17.38
CA ARG A 6 -16.12 13.71 16.50
C ARG A 6 -14.60 13.87 16.70
N PRO A 7 -14.04 13.87 17.92
CA PRO A 7 -12.59 14.01 18.11
C PRO A 7 -11.72 12.94 17.43
N PRO A 8 -11.97 11.62 17.59
CA PRO A 8 -11.16 10.58 16.93
C PRO A 8 -11.30 10.60 15.41
N VAL A 9 -12.48 10.93 14.87
CA VAL A 9 -12.67 11.09 13.42
C VAL A 9 -11.80 12.23 12.88
N ARG A 10 -11.74 13.37 13.59
CA ARG A 10 -10.89 14.50 13.18
C ARG A 10 -9.40 14.14 13.20
N GLU A 11 -8.97 13.39 14.21
CA GLU A 11 -7.58 12.93 14.30
C GLU A 11 -7.22 11.99 13.15
N LEU A 12 -8.08 11.02 12.84
CA LEU A 12 -7.89 10.12 11.70
C LEU A 12 -7.84 10.89 10.37
N MET A 13 -8.71 11.87 10.18
CA MET A 13 -8.69 12.73 8.99
C MET A 13 -7.37 13.50 8.87
N ARG A 14 -6.84 14.01 9.98
CA ARG A 14 -5.54 14.69 10.01
C ARG A 14 -4.39 13.72 9.69
N GLN A 15 -4.44 12.50 10.21
CA GLN A 15 -3.45 11.47 9.89
C GLN A 15 -3.48 11.11 8.40
N MET A 16 -4.66 10.82 7.86
CA MET A 16 -4.85 10.53 6.43
C MET A 16 -4.37 11.68 5.54
N ALA A 17 -4.52 12.93 6.00
CA ALA A 17 -3.99 14.09 5.29
C ALA A 17 -2.46 14.17 5.34
N GLY A 18 -1.85 13.89 6.48
CA GLY A 18 -0.39 13.77 6.62
C GLY A 18 0.20 12.65 5.76
N GLU A 19 -0.56 11.59 5.53
CA GLU A 19 -0.19 10.45 4.67
C GLU A 19 -0.46 10.71 3.17
N GLY A 20 -1.25 11.75 2.85
CA GLY A 20 -1.59 12.17 1.48
C GLY A 20 -2.80 11.46 0.87
N TYR A 21 -3.66 10.84 1.69
CA TYR A 21 -4.91 10.19 1.24
C TYR A 21 -6.08 11.16 1.09
N VAL A 22 -6.09 12.23 1.89
CA VAL A 22 -7.13 13.25 1.85
C VAL A 22 -6.54 14.65 1.91
N ASP A 23 -7.18 15.61 1.23
CA ASP A 23 -6.85 17.02 1.36
C ASP A 23 -7.81 17.67 2.37
N LEU A 24 -7.24 18.43 3.30
CA LEU A 24 -7.98 19.20 4.29
C LEU A 24 -7.83 20.69 4.00
N GLU A 25 -8.95 21.40 3.87
CA GLU A 25 -8.99 22.84 3.69
C GLU A 25 -9.86 23.46 4.79
N ALA A 26 -9.47 24.65 5.27
CA ALA A 26 -10.21 25.34 6.32
C ALA A 26 -11.66 25.58 5.89
N ASN A 27 -12.60 25.26 6.78
CA ASN A 27 -14.05 25.41 6.55
C ASN A 27 -14.61 24.59 5.36
N ARG A 28 -13.90 23.56 4.90
CA ARG A 28 -14.37 22.64 3.84
C ARG A 28 -14.37 21.20 4.33
N ALA A 29 -15.19 20.37 3.70
CA ALA A 29 -15.17 18.93 3.93
C ALA A 29 -13.86 18.33 3.41
N ALA A 30 -13.39 17.26 4.04
CA ALA A 30 -12.25 16.49 3.56
C ALA A 30 -12.55 15.91 2.17
N ARG A 31 -11.56 15.93 1.27
CA ARG A 31 -11.65 15.35 -0.07
C ARG A 31 -10.58 14.28 -0.26
N VAL A 32 -10.88 13.21 -0.99
CA VAL A 32 -9.88 12.21 -1.35
C VAL A 32 -8.86 12.86 -2.30
N SER A 33 -7.57 12.68 -2.00
CA SER A 33 -6.49 13.24 -2.82
C SER A 33 -6.48 12.57 -4.20
N ILE A 34 -6.39 13.37 -5.26
CA ILE A 34 -6.40 12.89 -6.65
C ILE A 34 -4.97 12.52 -7.07
N MET A 35 -4.80 11.37 -7.72
CA MET A 35 -3.54 11.04 -8.39
C MET A 35 -3.42 11.82 -9.71
N SER A 36 -2.86 13.03 -9.63
CA SER A 36 -2.58 13.84 -10.81
C SER A 36 -1.53 13.19 -11.72
N TYR A 37 -1.43 13.64 -12.97
CA TYR A 37 -0.36 13.21 -13.88
C TYR A 37 1.04 13.40 -13.27
N GLN A 38 1.27 14.54 -12.61
CA GLN A 38 2.56 14.84 -11.97
C GLN A 38 2.82 13.88 -10.81
N THR A 39 1.83 13.63 -9.95
CA THR A 39 1.94 12.68 -8.84
C THR A 39 2.22 11.25 -9.34
N LEU A 40 1.54 10.81 -10.40
CA LEU A 40 1.77 9.51 -11.01
C LEU A 40 3.19 9.41 -11.60
N ARG A 41 3.66 10.46 -12.27
CA ARG A 41 5.03 10.53 -12.80
C ARG A 41 6.07 10.41 -11.69
N ASP A 42 5.91 11.18 -10.61
CA ASP A 42 6.84 11.15 -9.48
C ASP A 42 6.83 9.78 -8.79
N PHE A 43 5.65 9.17 -8.64
CA PHE A 43 5.52 7.80 -8.16
C PHE A 43 6.27 6.81 -9.06
N LEU A 44 6.08 6.87 -10.39
CA LEU A 44 6.72 5.94 -11.32
C LEU A 44 8.25 6.10 -11.40
N ILE A 45 8.80 7.28 -11.08
CA ILE A 45 10.25 7.49 -10.99
C ILE A 45 10.81 6.86 -9.71
N VAL A 46 10.13 7.04 -8.58
CA VAL A 46 10.61 6.58 -7.26
C VAL A 46 10.35 5.10 -7.03
N ALA A 47 9.20 4.59 -7.50
CA ALA A 47 8.75 3.23 -7.28
C ALA A 47 9.84 2.19 -7.63
N PRO A 48 10.48 2.20 -8.82
CA PRO A 48 11.53 1.23 -9.15
C PRO A 48 12.68 1.20 -8.14
N MET A 49 13.10 2.35 -7.61
CA MET A 49 14.18 2.41 -6.63
C MET A 49 13.80 1.68 -5.33
N ILE A 50 12.57 1.92 -4.85
CA ILE A 50 12.04 1.28 -3.64
C ILE A 50 11.78 -0.21 -3.88
N TYR A 51 11.12 -0.57 -4.99
CA TYR A 51 10.78 -1.96 -5.30
C TYR A 51 12.02 -2.82 -5.52
N VAL A 52 13.02 -2.32 -6.25
CA VAL A 52 14.27 -3.07 -6.48
C VAL A 52 15.05 -3.25 -5.18
N GLY A 53 15.21 -2.18 -4.39
CA GLY A 53 15.92 -2.27 -3.10
C GLY A 53 15.22 -3.25 -2.15
N THR A 54 13.90 -3.16 -2.02
CA THR A 54 13.10 -4.05 -1.19
C THR A 54 13.19 -5.49 -1.67
N THR A 55 13.01 -5.75 -2.97
CA THR A 55 12.99 -7.12 -3.50
C THR A 55 14.35 -7.79 -3.36
N LYS A 56 15.46 -7.06 -3.58
CA LYS A 56 16.81 -7.58 -3.36
C LYS A 56 17.02 -8.01 -1.91
N LEU A 57 16.60 -7.17 -0.97
CA LEU A 57 16.76 -7.46 0.45
C LEU A 57 15.84 -8.60 0.90
N ALA A 58 14.62 -8.64 0.39
CA ALA A 58 13.68 -9.73 0.61
C ALA A 58 14.21 -11.07 0.11
N ALA A 59 14.89 -11.10 -1.03
CA ALA A 59 15.49 -12.32 -1.57
C ALA A 59 16.58 -12.89 -0.65
N VAL A 60 17.33 -12.03 0.03
CA VAL A 60 18.40 -12.41 0.96
C VAL A 60 17.85 -12.81 2.33
N ASN A 61 16.90 -12.03 2.87
CA ASN A 61 16.51 -12.13 4.27
C ASN A 61 15.31 -13.04 4.53
N ARG A 62 14.52 -13.39 3.50
CA ARG A 62 13.28 -14.17 3.69
C ARG A 62 13.51 -15.49 4.43
N THR A 63 12.50 -15.91 5.16
CA THR A 63 12.38 -17.28 5.67
C THR A 63 11.73 -18.21 4.62
N ALA A 64 11.63 -19.50 4.94
CA ALA A 64 10.83 -20.44 4.15
C ALA A 64 9.33 -20.12 4.26
N GLY A 65 8.85 -19.79 5.47
CA GLY A 65 7.44 -19.47 5.71
C GLY A 65 6.98 -18.22 4.96
N ASP A 66 7.83 -17.20 4.84
CA ASP A 66 7.49 -16.01 4.04
C ASP A 66 7.25 -16.35 2.56
N LEU A 67 8.05 -17.26 2.01
CA LEU A 67 7.92 -17.67 0.62
C LEU A 67 6.61 -18.42 0.38
N ASP A 68 6.16 -19.23 1.33
CA ASP A 68 4.88 -19.93 1.25
C ASP A 68 3.70 -18.95 1.29
N VAL A 69 3.75 -17.95 2.16
CA VAL A 69 2.76 -16.86 2.21
C VAL A 69 2.74 -16.06 0.91
N LEU A 70 3.91 -15.74 0.35
CA LEU A 70 4.02 -15.02 -0.92
C LEU A 70 3.43 -15.82 -2.08
N LYS A 71 3.73 -17.13 -2.17
CA LYS A 71 3.16 -18.03 -3.18
C LYS A 71 1.64 -18.13 -3.07
N ALA A 72 1.11 -18.30 -1.87
CA ALA A 72 -0.34 -18.36 -1.64
C ALA A 72 -1.02 -17.06 -2.08
N THR A 73 -0.43 -15.90 -1.75
CA THR A 73 -0.93 -14.59 -2.18
C THR A 73 -0.90 -14.44 -3.70
N GLN A 74 0.19 -14.86 -4.35
CA GLN A 74 0.32 -14.85 -5.81
C GLN A 74 -0.73 -15.73 -6.50
N GLN A 75 -1.05 -16.89 -5.94
CA GLN A 75 -2.10 -17.76 -6.48
C GLN A 75 -3.48 -17.09 -6.42
N ARG A 76 -3.81 -16.44 -5.29
CA ARG A 76 -5.06 -15.67 -5.13
C ARG A 76 -5.11 -14.50 -6.10
N PHE A 77 -4.00 -13.78 -6.28
CA PHE A 77 -3.90 -12.70 -7.25
C PHE A 77 -4.16 -13.20 -8.68
N ARG A 78 -3.50 -14.27 -9.12
CA ARG A 78 -3.74 -14.86 -10.45
C ARG A 78 -5.19 -15.30 -10.64
N ARG A 79 -5.79 -15.90 -9.61
CA ARG A 79 -7.19 -16.31 -9.66
C ARG A 79 -8.13 -15.12 -9.82
N SER A 80 -7.93 -14.03 -9.08
CA SER A 80 -8.74 -12.81 -9.24
C SER A 80 -8.65 -12.20 -10.65
N ILE A 81 -7.50 -12.31 -11.31
CA ILE A 81 -7.35 -11.90 -12.72
C ILE A 81 -8.17 -12.81 -13.63
N ALA A 82 -8.08 -14.13 -13.46
CA ALA A 82 -8.80 -15.10 -14.29
C ALA A 82 -10.32 -14.98 -14.12
N ASP A 83 -10.79 -14.74 -12.90
CA ASP A 83 -12.20 -14.63 -12.55
C ASP A 83 -12.79 -13.23 -12.88
N GLY A 84 -11.95 -12.27 -13.33
CA GLY A 84 -12.37 -10.89 -13.60
C GLY A 84 -12.72 -10.08 -12.35
N ASP A 85 -12.38 -10.57 -11.16
CA ASP A 85 -12.64 -9.93 -9.88
C ASP A 85 -11.66 -8.77 -9.64
N VAL A 86 -12.07 -7.57 -10.04
CA VAL A 86 -11.25 -6.34 -9.95
C VAL A 86 -10.95 -5.97 -8.49
N GLU A 87 -11.87 -6.18 -7.56
CA GLU A 87 -11.70 -5.81 -6.15
C GLU A 87 -10.63 -6.69 -5.50
N SER A 88 -10.78 -8.01 -5.61
CA SER A 88 -9.78 -8.96 -5.12
C SER A 88 -8.43 -8.77 -5.82
N ARG A 89 -8.43 -8.40 -7.10
CA ARG A 89 -7.19 -8.13 -7.84
C ARG A 89 -6.40 -6.98 -7.21
N VAL A 90 -7.05 -5.88 -6.85
CA VAL A 90 -6.40 -4.74 -6.17
C VAL A 90 -5.86 -5.17 -4.80
N ILE A 91 -6.68 -5.88 -4.01
CA ILE A 91 -6.31 -6.34 -2.66
C ILE A 91 -5.11 -7.27 -2.72
N PHE A 92 -5.13 -8.31 -3.57
CA PHE A 92 -4.04 -9.29 -3.63
C PHE A 92 -2.77 -8.73 -4.28
N ASN A 93 -2.88 -7.77 -5.20
CA ASN A 93 -1.72 -7.05 -5.71
C ASN A 93 -1.01 -6.26 -4.60
N HIS A 94 -1.77 -5.50 -3.79
CA HIS A 94 -1.22 -4.77 -2.66
C HIS A 94 -0.59 -5.73 -1.62
N GLN A 95 -1.29 -6.80 -1.25
CA GLN A 95 -0.76 -7.80 -0.31
C GLN A 95 0.52 -8.47 -0.81
N PHE A 96 0.63 -8.75 -2.10
CA PHE A 96 1.82 -9.36 -2.69
C PHE A 96 3.05 -8.46 -2.48
N HIS A 97 2.94 -7.17 -2.82
CA HIS A 97 4.02 -6.20 -2.61
C HIS A 97 4.32 -5.97 -1.13
N LEU A 98 3.30 -5.92 -0.26
CA LEU A 98 3.48 -5.77 1.18
C LEU A 98 4.22 -6.96 1.80
N ASN A 99 3.95 -8.18 1.34
CA ASN A 99 4.66 -9.38 1.79
C ASN A 99 6.14 -9.35 1.39
N ILE A 100 6.47 -8.90 0.17
CA ILE A 100 7.87 -8.63 -0.23
C ILE A 100 8.50 -7.59 0.71
N GLY A 101 7.77 -6.53 1.05
CA GLY A 101 8.20 -5.53 2.04
C GLY A 101 8.56 -6.10 3.40
N ARG A 102 7.73 -7.03 3.92
CA ARG A 102 7.95 -7.70 5.20
C ARG A 102 9.18 -8.63 5.14
N MET A 103 9.32 -9.38 4.05
CA MET A 103 10.44 -10.28 3.78
C MET A 103 11.79 -9.56 3.75
N ALA A 104 11.81 -8.27 3.42
CA ALA A 104 13.03 -7.48 3.44
C ALA A 104 13.58 -7.27 4.86
N HIS A 105 12.76 -7.45 5.91
CA HIS A 105 13.14 -7.25 7.31
C HIS A 105 13.84 -5.90 7.57
N ASN A 106 13.41 -4.86 6.85
CA ASN A 106 13.97 -3.52 6.95
C ASN A 106 12.87 -2.52 7.36
N PRO A 107 12.95 -1.93 8.58
CA PRO A 107 11.91 -1.05 9.09
C PRO A 107 11.79 0.26 8.30
N TYR A 108 12.79 0.65 7.51
CA TYR A 108 12.78 1.86 6.70
C TYR A 108 12.18 1.67 5.31
N LEU A 109 12.12 0.44 4.80
CA LEU A 109 11.54 0.15 3.49
C LEU A 109 10.04 -0.18 3.54
N LEU A 110 9.61 -0.86 4.61
CA LEU A 110 8.22 -1.29 4.76
C LEU A 110 7.20 -0.13 4.72
N PRO A 111 7.43 1.05 5.33
CA PRO A 111 6.49 2.17 5.28
C PRO A 111 6.23 2.66 3.85
N SER A 112 7.23 2.60 2.96
CA SER A 112 7.13 3.02 1.56
C SER A 112 6.18 2.16 0.71
N LEU A 113 5.75 1.00 1.24
CA LEU A 113 4.83 0.05 0.59
C LEU A 113 3.44 0.02 1.24
N LYS A 114 3.21 0.83 2.27
CA LYS A 114 1.93 0.97 2.98
C LYS A 114 1.10 2.17 2.50
N LYS A 115 1.47 2.75 1.35
CA LYS A 115 0.70 3.79 0.65
C LYS A 115 -0.33 3.18 -0.29
#